data_AF-A0A510Y9H5-F1
#
_entry.id   AF-A0A510Y9H5-F1
#
_cell.length_a   1.000
_cell.length_b   1.000
_cell.length_c   1.000
_cell.angle_alpha   90.00
_cell.angle_beta   90.00
_cell.angle_gamma   90.00
#
_symmetry.space_group_name_H-M   'P 1'
#
loop_
_entity.id
_entity.type
_entity.pdbx_description
1 polymer ?
#
loop_
_entity_poly.entity_id
_entity_poly.type
_entity_poly.pdbx_seq_one_letter_code
_entity_poly.pdbx_strand_id
1 'polypeptide(L)'
;MISGPFTTSILPGVIALFFTLVFVMKGWALWVRMLPGIALMASALSLFYYGYMRIQGFEGASYGILGGFLSLYAVVCFVIAGWDLRNSNFFK
;
A
#
# COMPACT_ATOMS: atom_id res chain seq x y z
N MET A 1 5.43 -18.80 9.29
CA MET A 1 6.36 -17.69 8.97
C MET A 1 5.82 -16.72 7.92
N ILE A 2 4.68 -16.99 7.25
CA ILE A 2 3.92 -15.98 6.49
C ILE A 2 3.13 -15.05 7.43
N SER A 3 2.65 -15.59 8.56
CA SER A 3 1.78 -14.87 9.50
C SER A 3 2.40 -13.59 10.06
N GLY A 4 3.68 -13.61 10.44
CA GLY A 4 4.39 -12.43 10.97
C GLY A 4 4.47 -11.29 9.95
N PRO A 5 5.11 -11.51 8.79
CA PRO A 5 5.17 -10.51 7.71
C PRO A 5 3.80 -10.00 7.28
N PHE A 6 2.81 -10.90 7.20
CA PHE A 6 1.45 -10.57 6.85
C PHE A 6 0.81 -9.64 7.90
N THR A 7 0.80 -9.99 9.19
CA THR A 7 0.21 -9.12 10.22
C THR A 7 0.91 -7.77 10.32
N THR A 8 2.23 -7.73 10.15
CA THR A 8 2.97 -6.46 10.12
C THR A 8 2.62 -5.59 8.91
N SER A 9 2.18 -6.18 7.80
CA SER A 9 1.76 -5.44 6.60
C SER A 9 0.35 -4.85 6.71
N ILE A 10 -0.52 -5.44 7.55
CA ILE A 10 -1.91 -4.99 7.72
C ILE A 10 -1.94 -3.56 8.26
N LEU A 11 -1.14 -3.27 9.29
CA LEU A 11 -1.15 -1.95 9.93
C LEU A 11 -0.82 -0.81 8.94
N PRO A 12 0.31 -0.81 8.21
CA PRO A 12 0.60 0.23 7.22
C PRO A 12 -0.36 0.19 6.03
N GLY A 13 -0.81 -1.00 5.59
CA GLY A 13 -1.76 -1.14 4.49
C GLY A 13 -3.12 -0.52 4.78
N VAL A 14 -3.71 -0.81 5.94
CA VAL A 14 -5.00 -0.26 6.37
C VAL A 14 -4.91 1.25 6.60
N ILE A 15 -3.82 1.72 7.20
CA ILE A 15 -3.60 3.17 7.38
C ILE A 15 -3.56 3.88 6.03
N ALA A 16 -2.78 3.37 5.07
CA ALA A 16 -2.69 3.97 3.74
C ALA A 16 -4.04 3.98 3.00
N LEU A 17 -4.80 2.88 3.07
CA LEU A 17 -6.14 2.81 2.49
C LEU A 17 -7.08 3.84 3.10
N PHE A 18 -7.07 3.99 4.43
CA PHE A 18 -7.89 4.97 5.12
C PHE A 18 -7.56 6.40 4.65
N PHE A 19 -6.28 6.74 4.53
CA PHE A 19 -5.86 8.04 3.99
C PHE A 19 -6.30 8.24 2.54
N THR A 20 -6.13 7.23 1.68
CA THR A 20 -6.58 7.31 0.28
C THR A 20 -8.09 7.58 0.21
N LEU A 21 -8.89 6.87 1.00
CA LEU A 21 -10.35 7.08 1.06
C LEU A 21 -10.70 8.51 1.51
N VAL A 22 -10.05 9.01 2.56
CA VAL A 22 -10.28 10.38 3.06
C VAL A 22 -9.94 11.42 1.97
N PHE A 23 -8.84 11.24 1.25
CA PHE A 23 -8.44 12.16 0.17
C PHE A 23 -9.40 12.12 -1.01
N VAL A 24 -9.94 10.95 -1.34
CA VAL A 24 -10.96 10.80 -2.38
C VAL A 24 -12.27 11.47 -1.95
N MET A 25 -12.73 11.25 -0.71
CA MET A 25 -13.95 11.87 -0.17
C MET A 25 -13.85 13.39 -0.11
N LYS A 26 -12.68 13.94 0.25
CA LYS A 26 -12.43 15.39 0.22
C LYS A 26 -12.32 15.97 -1.18
N GLY A 27 -12.31 15.14 -2.22
CA GLY A 27 -12.29 15.61 -3.59
C GLY A 27 -10.97 16.23 -4.01
N TRP A 28 -9.85 15.91 -3.34
CA TRP A 28 -8.53 16.47 -3.62
C TRP A 28 -8.02 16.09 -5.02
N ALA A 29 -6.98 16.78 -5.51
CA ALA A 29 -6.38 16.46 -6.80
C ALA A 29 -5.86 15.02 -6.85
N LEU A 30 -5.92 14.38 -8.01
CA LEU A 30 -5.52 12.98 -8.23
C LEU A 30 -4.10 12.69 -7.72
N TRP A 31 -3.15 13.59 -7.99
CA TRP A 31 -1.77 13.49 -7.50
C TRP A 31 -1.67 13.35 -5.98
N VAL A 32 -2.53 14.03 -5.22
CA VAL A 32 -2.53 13.98 -3.76
C VAL A 32 -3.17 12.67 -3.26
N ARG A 33 -4.22 12.19 -3.95
CA ARG A 33 -4.88 10.90 -3.64
C ARG A 33 -3.95 9.70 -3.86
N MET A 34 -3.00 9.82 -4.80
CA MET A 34 -2.02 8.76 -5.10
C MET A 34 -0.86 8.69 -4.10
N LEU A 35 -0.63 9.73 -3.28
CA LEU A 35 0.50 9.79 -2.33
C LEU A 35 0.58 8.57 -1.39
N PRO A 36 -0.51 8.09 -0.77
CA PRO A 36 -0.42 6.93 0.11
C PRO A 36 0.01 5.66 -0.63
N GLY A 37 -0.44 5.47 -1.87
CA GLY A 37 -0.02 4.34 -2.72
C GLY A 37 1.44 4.42 -3.13
N ILE A 38 1.93 5.63 -3.48
CA ILE A 38 3.36 5.87 -3.79
C ILE A 38 4.23 5.55 -2.57
N ALA A 39 3.82 5.99 -1.37
CA ALA A 39 4.55 5.74 -0.13
C ALA A 39 4.64 4.23 0.19
N LEU A 40 3.55 3.48 0.00
CA LEU A 40 3.56 2.03 0.16
C LEU A 40 4.49 1.34 -0.85
N MET A 41 4.46 1.76 -2.11
CA MET A 41 5.30 1.18 -3.15
C MET A 41 6.79 1.45 -2.91
N ALA A 42 7.14 2.67 -2.49
CA ALA A 42 8.50 3.02 -2.10
C ALA A 42 8.98 2.19 -0.90
N SER A 43 8.10 1.97 0.07
CA SER A 43 8.39 1.12 1.24
C SER A 43 8.59 -0.34 0.83
N ALA A 44 7.74 -0.88 -0.05
CA ALA A 44 7.88 -2.22 -0.60
C ALA A 44 9.23 -2.42 -1.30
N LEU A 45 9.61 -1.50 -2.19
CA LEU A 45 10.90 -1.54 -2.88
C LEU A 45 12.09 -1.50 -1.90
N SER A 46 12.00 -0.67 -0.86
CA SER A 46 13.03 -0.58 0.17
C SER A 46 13.18 -1.90 0.95
N LEU A 47 12.06 -2.56 1.27
CA LEU A 47 12.05 -3.86 1.94
C LEU A 47 12.61 -4.97 1.06
N PHE A 48 12.29 -4.98 -0.23
CA PHE A 48 12.89 -5.90 -1.19
C PHE A 48 14.40 -5.70 -1.29
N TYR A 49 14.86 -4.45 -1.40
CA TYR A 49 16.29 -4.14 -1.43
C TYR A 49 16.99 -4.61 -0.15
N TYR A 50 16.39 -4.35 1.01
CA TYR A 50 16.94 -4.74 2.30
C TYR A 50 17.01 -6.27 2.47
N GLY A 51 15.93 -6.97 2.10
CA GLY A 51 15.83 -8.42 2.16
C GLY A 51 16.66 -9.16 1.11
N TYR A 52 17.11 -8.49 0.04
CA TYR A 52 18.00 -9.09 -0.95
C TYR A 52 19.48 -8.78 -0.66
N MET A 53 19.79 -7.52 -0.36
CA MET A 53 21.18 -7.04 -0.25
C MET A 53 21.77 -7.18 1.15
N ARG A 54 20.96 -7.07 2.22
CA ARG A 54 21.49 -6.98 3.59
C ARG A 54 21.20 -8.20 4.45
N ILE A 55 20.00 -8.75 4.36
CA ILE A 55 19.58 -9.90 5.17
C ILE A 55 19.30 -11.05 4.22
N GLN A 56 20.20 -12.01 4.12
CA GLN A 56 20.07 -13.18 3.25
C GLN A 56 19.44 -14.36 3.98
N GLY A 57 18.85 -15.30 3.23
CA GLY A 57 18.22 -16.49 3.78
C GLY A 57 16.75 -16.27 4.19
N PHE A 58 16.30 -16.97 5.23
CA PHE A 58 14.88 -17.05 5.58
C PHE A 58 14.26 -15.69 5.97
N GLU A 59 15.01 -14.87 6.70
CA GLU A 59 14.57 -13.53 7.10
C GLU A 59 14.46 -12.59 5.90
N GLY A 60 15.40 -12.67 4.96
CA GLY A 60 15.35 -11.92 3.69
C GLY A 60 14.09 -12.22 2.88
N ALA A 61 13.75 -13.51 2.76
CA ALA A 61 12.51 -13.94 2.12
C ALA A 61 11.26 -13.38 2.83
N SER A 62 11.31 -13.22 4.16
CA SER A 62 10.21 -12.65 4.94
C SER A 62 10.01 -11.16 4.63
N TYR A 63 11.08 -10.39 4.43
CA TYR A 63 11.00 -9.00 3.96
C TYR A 63 10.45 -8.89 2.54
N GLY A 64 10.80 -9.83 1.65
CA GLY A 64 10.23 -9.90 0.30
C GLY A 64 8.73 -10.18 0.32
N ILE A 65 8.27 -11.12 1.15
CA ILE A 65 6.84 -11.39 1.34
C ILE A 65 6.11 -10.16 1.89
N LEU A 66 6.70 -9.47 2.88
CA LEU A 66 6.15 -8.24 3.45
C LEU A 66 6.02 -7.14 2.38
N GLY A 67 7.07 -6.93 1.59
CA GLY A 67 7.09 -5.99 0.47
C GLY A 67 6.00 -6.33 -0.57
N GLY A 68 5.83 -7.62 -0.89
CA GLY A 68 4.77 -8.09 -1.78
C GLY A 68 3.36 -7.70 -1.31
N PHE A 69 3.05 -7.89 -0.02
CA PHE A 69 1.77 -7.44 0.54
C PHE A 69 1.60 -5.92 0.49
N LEU A 70 2.63 -5.14 0.80
CA LEU A 70 2.57 -3.67 0.67
C LEU A 70 2.32 -3.23 -0.78
N SER A 71 2.91 -3.92 -1.76
CA SER A 71 2.63 -3.65 -3.17
C SER A 71 1.17 -3.92 -3.54
N LEU A 72 0.56 -4.98 -3.01
CA LEU A 72 -0.88 -5.24 -3.22
C LEU A 72 -1.74 -4.09 -2.65
N TYR A 73 -1.45 -3.65 -1.42
CA TYR A 73 -2.14 -2.49 -0.85
C TYR A 73 -1.92 -1.21 -1.67
N ALA A 74 -0.72 -1.00 -2.21
CA ALA A 74 -0.42 0.14 -3.08
C ALA A 74 -1.27 0.13 -4.36
N VAL A 75 -1.41 -1.04 -5.01
CA VAL A 75 -2.28 -1.21 -6.18
C VAL A 75 -3.73 -0.85 -5.83
N VAL A 76 -4.24 -1.35 -4.70
CA VAL A 76 -5.61 -1.01 -4.25
C VAL A 76 -5.75 0.50 -4.01
N CYS A 77 -4.77 1.15 -3.38
CA CYS A 77 -4.76 2.60 -3.22
C CYS A 77 -4.80 3.34 -4.56
N PHE A 78 -4.07 2.89 -5.57
CA PHE A 78 -4.10 3.52 -6.90
C PHE A 78 -5.45 3.35 -7.60
N VAL A 79 -6.07 2.17 -7.49
CA VAL A 79 -7.41 1.93 -8.04
C VAL A 79 -8.43 2.85 -7.37
N ILE A 80 -8.42 2.93 -6.03
CA ILE A 80 -9.33 3.79 -5.27
C ILE A 80 -9.07 5.28 -5.55
N ALA A 81 -7.81 5.68 -5.69
CA ALA A 81 -7.44 7.08 -5.98
C ALA A 81 -7.93 7.53 -7.37
N GLY A 82 -7.90 6.61 -8.35
CA GLY A 82 -8.43 6.83 -9.71
C GLY A 82 -9.95 6.74 -9.80
N TRP A 83 -10.60 6.12 -8.81
CA TRP A 83 -12.06 6.14 -8.69
C TRP A 83 -12.55 7.51 -8.24
N ASP A 84 -13.39 8.13 -9.07
CA ASP A 84 -14.09 9.35 -8.69
C ASP A 84 -15.41 9.01 -8.00
N LEU A 85 -15.38 8.96 -6.65
CA LEU A 85 -16.57 8.78 -5.82
C LEU A 85 -17.65 9.86 -6.06
N ARG A 86 -17.27 10.99 -6.68
CA ARG A 86 -18.19 12.09 -7.00
C ARG A 86 -19.11 11.78 -8.20
N ASN A 87 -18.71 10.85 -9.07
CA ASN A 87 -19.47 10.46 -10.27
C ASN A 87 -20.08 9.04 -10.18
N SER A 88 -19.68 8.24 -9.19
CA SER A 88 -20.32 6.95 -8.94
C SER A 88 -21.68 7.17 -8.28
N ASN A 89 -22.76 6.74 -8.94
CA ASN A 89 -24.14 6.67 -8.43
C ASN A 89 -24.30 5.67 -7.26
N PHE A 90 -23.33 5.56 -6.37
CA PHE A 90 -23.29 4.55 -5.31
C PHE A 90 -24.05 4.97 -4.04
N PHE A 91 -24.32 6.27 -3.89
CA PHE A 91 -25.10 6.84 -2.78
C PHE A 91 -26.46 7.40 -3.21
N LYS A 92 -26.95 7.05 -4.41
CA LYS A 92 -28.32 7.34 -4.85
C LYS A 92 -29.14 6.06 -4.87
#